data_AF-A0A225VRW5-F1
#
_entry.id   AF-A0A225VRW5-F1
#
_cell.length_a   1.000
_cell.length_b   1.000
_cell.length_c   1.000
_cell.angle_alpha   90.00
_cell.angle_beta   90.00
_cell.angle_gamma   90.00
#
_symmetry.space_group_name_H-M   'P 1'
#
loop_
_entity.id
_entity.type
_entity.pdbx_description
1 polymer ?
#
loop_
_entity_poly.entity_id
_entity_poly.type
_entity_poly.pdbx_seq_one_letter_code
_entity_poly.pdbx_strand_id
1 'polypeptide(L)'
;MRLCELLVASFLPWLAFSSPMNIIPPPANEVCLDDSSIPTVSTTLNIDLPMRDSASSIEKKDLPVFFFHGLTGNSTEGFNYQANLTAEGRVFVPLAFLREVVTNDERFANGYIFIGHSQGAMMARAVIEQMDDHKVHAFVSLAGGVNGIFYGPQEADRNSIKNLGAGFGAAVLPQQLFDFTGYTPEAYRGKMQADFVRRSMDPKLQAAYSITNLLRSPVRDVWLKTNQFLPMINNVNTCAWFDFHCHLEKIRRKNNFLKLKEAHYFASPDDGVVSPWQGSLLGHYSEVNSFGELESKFESLTVVEIHDTIEYKEDTYGLRTLDERGGLFRYTAPGVPHCCWMYDFPKFHTDGLCEFHPLFDKYVYKVLW
;
A
#
# COMPACT_ATOMS: atom_id res chain seq x y z
N MET A 1 20.06 8.90 63.01
CA MET A 1 21.24 9.70 62.57
C MET A 1 21.85 8.95 61.40
N ARG A 2 21.96 9.43 60.15
CA ARG A 2 21.83 10.72 59.46
C ARG A 2 21.39 10.37 58.02
N LEU A 3 20.34 10.98 57.47
CA LEU A 3 20.30 12.23 56.68
C LEU A 3 20.97 12.15 55.29
N CYS A 4 20.11 12.33 54.27
CA CYS A 4 20.24 12.96 52.95
C CYS A 4 21.60 13.45 52.44
N GLU A 5 21.96 13.04 51.22
CA GLU A 5 22.51 13.87 50.12
C GLU A 5 22.02 13.24 48.78
N LEU A 6 21.01 13.79 48.09
CA LEU A 6 21.10 14.77 47.00
C LEU A 6 21.98 14.33 45.81
N LEU A 7 21.38 13.61 44.86
CA LEU A 7 21.86 13.53 43.47
C LEU A 7 21.21 14.65 42.65
N VAL A 8 21.94 15.74 42.48
CA VAL A 8 21.73 16.73 41.42
C VAL A 8 22.61 16.31 40.25
N ALA A 9 22.00 15.86 39.15
CA ALA A 9 22.66 15.76 37.85
C ALA A 9 21.69 16.28 36.78
N SER A 10 21.69 17.60 36.66
CA SER A 10 21.69 18.38 35.41
C SER A 10 21.04 17.75 34.18
N PHE A 11 19.89 18.31 33.82
CA PHE A 11 19.37 18.41 32.45
C PHE A 11 20.47 18.91 31.49
N LEU A 12 20.77 18.10 30.47
CA LEU A 12 21.43 18.54 29.24
C LEU A 12 20.68 17.89 28.07
N PRO A 13 20.20 18.68 27.09
CA PRO A 13 19.42 18.17 25.97
C PRO A 13 20.33 17.39 25.02
N TRP A 14 19.89 16.19 24.63
CA TRP A 14 20.45 15.46 23.50
C TRP A 14 20.23 16.29 22.23
N LEU A 15 21.29 16.98 21.79
CA LEU A 15 21.41 17.49 20.44
C LEU A 15 21.45 16.28 19.50
N ALA A 16 20.34 16.02 18.81
CA ALA A 16 20.30 15.11 17.69
C ALA A 16 21.17 15.70 16.56
N PHE A 17 22.36 15.12 16.36
CA PHE A 17 23.12 15.36 15.15
C PHE A 17 22.36 14.72 13.98
N SER A 18 21.74 15.56 13.15
CA SER A 18 21.26 15.17 11.83
C SER A 18 22.44 14.61 11.04
N SER A 19 22.41 13.33 10.71
CA SER A 19 23.36 12.75 9.75
C SER A 19 23.15 13.41 8.39
N PRO A 20 24.22 13.69 7.61
CA PRO A 20 24.06 14.23 6.26
C PRO A 20 23.27 13.24 5.41
N MET A 21 22.21 13.71 4.75
CA MET A 21 21.54 12.94 3.70
C MET A 21 22.55 12.71 2.57
N ASN A 22 23.12 11.50 2.50
CA ASN A 22 23.74 11.02 1.28
C ASN A 22 22.61 10.77 0.28
N ILE A 23 22.43 11.71 -0.64
CA ILE A 23 21.56 11.55 -1.82
C ILE A 23 22.24 10.51 -2.71
N ILE A 24 21.82 9.26 -2.58
CA ILE A 24 22.09 8.23 -3.58
C ILE A 24 21.05 8.48 -4.69
N PRO A 25 21.45 8.76 -5.94
CA PRO A 25 20.48 8.90 -7.03
C PRO A 25 19.73 7.57 -7.21
N PRO A 26 18.39 7.60 -7.38
CA PRO A 26 17.63 6.38 -7.63
C PRO A 26 18.09 5.74 -8.96
N PRO A 27 18.13 4.40 -9.06
CA PRO A 27 18.41 3.74 -10.33
C PRO A 27 17.26 4.00 -11.31
N ALA A 28 17.61 4.24 -12.58
CA ALA A 28 16.74 4.63 -13.70
C ALA A 28 15.70 3.57 -14.17
N ASN A 29 15.05 2.86 -13.25
CA ASN A 29 14.13 1.77 -13.53
C ASN A 29 12.84 1.87 -12.69
N GLU A 30 12.21 3.05 -12.64
CA GLU A 30 10.84 3.17 -12.12
C GLU A 30 9.86 2.52 -13.12
N VAL A 31 8.90 1.74 -12.61
CA VAL A 31 7.91 1.01 -13.45
C VAL A 31 7.04 1.94 -14.27
N CYS A 32 6.86 3.15 -13.75
CA CYS A 32 5.80 4.03 -14.16
C CYS A 32 6.29 5.37 -14.70
N LEU A 33 7.52 5.77 -14.42
CA LEU A 33 8.12 7.00 -14.91
C LEU A 33 9.57 6.75 -15.33
N ASP A 34 9.98 7.44 -16.39
CA ASP A 34 11.38 7.76 -16.62
C ASP A 34 11.62 9.17 -16.03
N ASP A 35 12.73 9.38 -15.32
CA ASP A 35 13.05 10.62 -14.57
C ASP A 35 12.86 11.90 -15.42
N SER A 36 12.92 11.78 -16.74
CA SER A 36 12.72 12.85 -17.72
C SER A 36 11.28 13.42 -17.81
N SER A 37 10.30 12.73 -17.21
CA SER A 37 8.86 13.06 -17.31
C SER A 37 8.26 13.72 -16.06
N ILE A 38 9.04 13.82 -14.97
CA ILE A 38 8.61 14.47 -13.73
C ILE A 38 8.88 15.98 -13.83
N PRO A 39 7.87 16.86 -13.73
CA PRO A 39 8.12 18.29 -13.62
C PRO A 39 8.98 18.55 -12.36
N THR A 40 9.92 19.50 -12.41
CA THR A 40 10.64 19.95 -11.21
C THR A 40 9.65 20.62 -10.24
N VAL A 41 8.99 19.81 -9.41
CA VAL A 41 8.09 20.29 -8.36
C VAL A 41 8.93 20.55 -7.12
N SER A 42 9.09 21.83 -6.76
CA SER A 42 9.58 22.19 -5.44
C SER A 42 8.65 21.55 -4.40
N THR A 43 9.23 20.84 -3.43
CA THR A 43 8.58 20.42 -2.17
C THR A 43 8.29 21.63 -1.30
N THR A 44 7.56 22.60 -1.84
CA THR A 44 6.87 23.64 -1.08
C THR A 44 5.67 22.96 -0.45
N LEU A 45 5.85 22.53 0.80
CA LEU A 45 4.75 22.33 1.72
C LEU A 45 3.86 23.58 1.64
N ASN A 46 2.67 23.49 1.04
CA ASN A 46 1.69 24.59 1.00
C ASN A 46 1.08 24.79 2.40
N ILE A 47 1.93 25.18 3.36
CA ILE A 47 1.54 25.49 4.74
C ILE A 47 0.91 26.89 4.83
N ASP A 48 1.21 27.76 3.87
CA ASP A 48 0.78 29.17 3.86
C ASP A 48 -0.68 29.40 3.44
N LEU A 49 -1.50 28.35 3.32
CA LEU A 49 -2.96 28.51 3.11
C LEU A 49 -3.61 29.00 4.41
N PRO A 50 -4.41 30.09 4.37
CA PRO A 50 -4.99 30.68 5.58
C PRO A 50 -5.94 29.71 6.29
N MET A 51 -5.91 29.72 7.61
CA MET A 51 -6.85 28.96 8.44
C MET A 51 -8.29 29.40 8.14
N ARG A 52 -9.18 28.45 7.84
CA ARG A 52 -10.62 28.72 7.72
C ARG A 52 -11.24 28.82 9.11
N ASP A 53 -12.05 29.85 9.34
CA ASP A 53 -12.76 30.10 10.62
C ASP A 53 -13.64 28.91 11.05
N SER A 54 -13.60 28.63 12.36
CA SER A 54 -14.00 27.37 13.01
C SER A 54 -15.50 27.19 13.32
N ALA A 55 -16.41 27.67 12.46
CA ALA A 55 -17.84 27.63 12.75
C ALA A 55 -18.73 26.84 11.77
N SER A 56 -18.19 26.27 10.68
CA SER A 56 -18.97 25.39 9.78
C SER A 56 -18.62 23.92 10.00
N SER A 57 -19.61 23.02 9.84
CA SER A 57 -19.35 21.58 9.73
C SER A 57 -18.37 21.35 8.58
N ILE A 58 -17.20 20.76 8.87
CA ILE A 58 -16.20 20.44 7.86
C ILE A 58 -16.71 19.27 7.03
N GLU A 59 -16.91 19.51 5.73
CA GLU A 59 -17.32 18.48 4.77
C GLU A 59 -16.09 17.69 4.30
N LYS A 60 -16.32 16.45 3.83
CA LYS A 60 -15.25 15.56 3.34
C LYS A 60 -14.38 16.21 2.25
N LYS A 61 -15.01 16.96 1.33
CA LYS A 61 -14.33 17.74 0.28
C LYS A 61 -13.30 18.74 0.80
N ASP A 62 -13.48 19.25 2.02
CA ASP A 62 -12.61 20.26 2.63
C ASP A 62 -11.43 19.64 3.42
N LEU A 63 -11.41 18.31 3.58
CA LEU A 63 -10.37 17.64 4.37
C LEU A 63 -9.00 17.66 3.66
N PRO A 64 -7.89 17.81 4.41
CA PRO A 64 -6.56 17.67 3.85
C PRO A 64 -6.23 16.23 3.45
N VAL A 65 -5.25 16.07 2.55
CA VAL A 65 -4.90 14.77 1.93
C VAL A 65 -3.44 14.41 2.19
N PHE A 66 -3.21 13.18 2.65
CA PHE A 66 -1.89 12.54 2.64
C PHE A 66 -1.81 11.55 1.47
N PHE A 67 -0.71 11.63 0.72
CA PHE A 67 -0.46 10.75 -0.41
C PHE A 67 0.70 9.79 -0.17
N PHE A 68 0.46 8.49 -0.39
CA PHE A 68 1.42 7.40 -0.20
C PHE A 68 1.81 6.84 -1.59
N HIS A 69 3.07 7.02 -1.97
CA HIS A 69 3.61 6.57 -3.26
C HIS A 69 3.89 5.06 -3.30
N GLY A 70 4.12 4.53 -4.50
CA GLY A 70 4.35 3.11 -4.76
C GLY A 70 5.78 2.63 -4.53
N LEU A 71 6.03 1.36 -4.88
CA LEU A 71 7.39 0.82 -4.99
C LEU A 71 8.20 1.64 -5.98
N THR A 72 9.50 1.79 -5.71
CA THR A 72 10.47 2.56 -6.51
C THR A 72 10.22 4.08 -6.60
N GLY A 73 9.04 4.56 -6.20
CA GLY A 73 8.66 5.96 -6.26
C GLY A 73 9.16 6.85 -5.13
N ASN A 74 8.80 8.13 -5.18
CA ASN A 74 9.19 9.14 -4.20
C ASN A 74 8.11 10.22 -3.96
N SER A 75 8.42 11.24 -3.15
CA SER A 75 7.49 12.30 -2.74
C SER A 75 6.91 13.14 -3.87
N THR A 76 7.52 13.15 -5.06
CA THR A 76 7.06 13.96 -6.21
C THR A 76 6.04 13.24 -7.09
N GLU A 77 5.89 11.91 -7.00
CA GLU A 77 5.01 11.13 -7.88
C GLU A 77 3.54 11.54 -7.79
N GLY A 78 3.14 12.13 -6.66
CA GLY A 78 1.79 12.65 -6.44
C GLY A 78 1.47 13.98 -7.14
N PHE A 79 2.33 14.48 -8.04
CA PHE A 79 2.22 15.84 -8.58
C PHE A 79 0.88 16.15 -9.25
N ASN A 80 0.28 15.21 -9.98
CA ASN A 80 -1.04 15.41 -10.59
C ASN A 80 -2.16 15.53 -9.53
N TYR A 81 -2.09 14.71 -8.48
CA TYR A 81 -2.99 14.83 -7.32
C TYR A 81 -2.75 16.14 -6.57
N GLN A 82 -1.49 16.52 -6.36
CA GLN A 82 -1.14 17.80 -5.74
C GLN A 82 -1.70 18.97 -6.54
N ALA A 83 -1.47 19.01 -7.86
CA ALA A 83 -1.94 20.09 -8.73
C ALA A 83 -3.47 20.21 -8.68
N ASN A 84 -4.19 19.10 -8.86
CA ASN A 84 -5.65 19.10 -8.88
C ASN A 84 -6.25 19.47 -7.52
N LEU A 85 -5.74 18.91 -6.42
CA LEU A 85 -6.29 19.15 -5.08
C LEU A 85 -5.92 20.54 -4.53
N THR A 86 -4.70 21.01 -4.79
CA THR A 86 -4.29 22.36 -4.33
C THR A 86 -4.93 23.47 -5.15
N ALA A 87 -5.28 23.24 -6.43
CA ALA A 87 -6.07 24.17 -7.23
C ALA A 87 -7.47 24.43 -6.62
N GLU A 88 -8.00 23.49 -5.85
CA GLU A 88 -9.25 23.60 -5.10
C GLU A 88 -9.06 24.19 -3.69
N GLY A 89 -7.83 24.54 -3.32
CA GLY A 89 -7.47 25.07 -2.00
C GLY A 89 -7.27 24.01 -0.91
N ARG A 90 -7.15 22.72 -1.27
CA ARG A 90 -6.89 21.65 -0.30
C ARG A 90 -5.41 21.56 0.06
N VAL A 91 -5.13 21.23 1.32
CA VAL A 91 -3.77 20.90 1.76
C VAL A 91 -3.43 19.48 1.30
N PHE A 92 -2.31 19.35 0.59
CA PHE A 92 -1.75 18.08 0.14
C PHE A 92 -0.36 17.89 0.75
N VAL A 93 -0.12 16.72 1.36
CA VAL A 93 1.17 16.40 1.98
C VAL A 93 1.69 15.07 1.41
N PRO A 94 2.79 15.09 0.64
CA PRO A 94 3.55 13.88 0.36
C PRO A 94 4.29 13.45 1.63
N LEU A 95 4.46 12.14 1.85
CA LEU A 95 4.96 11.64 3.13
C LEU A 95 6.42 12.02 3.44
N ALA A 96 6.58 12.81 4.49
CA ALA A 96 7.65 12.69 5.48
C ALA A 96 7.06 13.09 6.84
N PHE A 97 7.15 12.21 7.84
CA PHE A 97 6.74 12.45 9.24
C PHE A 97 5.24 12.71 9.50
N LEU A 98 4.36 11.82 9.02
CA LEU A 98 2.90 11.93 9.22
C LEU A 98 2.47 12.26 10.68
N ARG A 99 3.04 11.57 11.68
CA ARG A 99 2.73 11.82 13.10
C ARG A 99 3.12 13.23 13.53
N GLU A 100 4.26 13.74 13.07
CA GLU A 100 4.72 15.09 13.41
C GLU A 100 3.81 16.15 12.78
N VAL A 101 3.45 15.96 11.52
CA VAL A 101 2.53 16.86 10.80
C VAL A 101 1.16 16.91 11.50
N VAL A 102 0.51 15.76 11.73
CA VAL A 102 -0.86 15.77 12.29
C VAL A 102 -0.92 16.21 13.75
N THR A 103 0.19 16.14 14.48
CA THR A 103 0.26 16.61 15.88
C THR A 103 0.44 18.12 15.96
N ASN A 104 1.22 18.70 15.05
CA ASN A 104 1.66 20.09 15.13
C ASN A 104 0.91 21.05 14.18
N ASP A 105 0.03 20.53 13.32
CA ASP A 105 -0.69 21.32 12.34
C ASP A 105 -2.21 21.20 12.53
N GLU A 106 -2.83 22.28 12.99
CA GLU A 106 -4.26 22.36 13.31
C GLU A 106 -5.17 22.08 12.10
N ARG A 107 -4.66 22.20 10.86
CA ARG A 107 -5.43 21.90 9.65
C ARG A 107 -5.87 20.44 9.58
N PHE A 108 -5.16 19.55 10.27
CA PHE A 108 -5.47 18.11 10.35
C PHE A 108 -6.33 17.75 11.58
N ALA A 109 -6.63 18.72 12.45
CA ALA A 109 -7.32 18.47 13.72
C ALA A 109 -8.75 17.91 13.53
N ASN A 110 -9.37 18.18 12.38
CA ASN A 110 -10.74 17.76 12.07
C ASN A 110 -10.83 16.53 11.16
N GLY A 111 -9.68 15.92 10.85
CA GLY A 111 -9.58 14.72 10.03
C GLY A 111 -8.86 14.94 8.70
N TYR A 112 -8.65 13.86 7.96
CA TYR A 112 -7.92 13.85 6.69
C TYR A 112 -8.29 12.64 5.84
N ILE A 113 -7.93 12.68 4.55
CA ILE A 113 -8.06 11.56 3.62
C ILE A 113 -6.68 10.97 3.36
N PHE A 114 -6.62 9.65 3.30
CA PHE A 114 -5.44 8.93 2.79
C PHE A 114 -5.71 8.47 1.36
N ILE A 115 -4.80 8.80 0.45
CA ILE A 115 -4.73 8.23 -0.90
C ILE A 115 -3.42 7.46 -1.00
N GLY A 116 -3.49 6.18 -1.35
CA GLY A 116 -2.31 5.38 -1.59
C GLY A 116 -2.37 4.70 -2.95
N HIS A 117 -1.27 4.76 -3.70
CA HIS A 117 -1.10 4.03 -4.96
C HIS A 117 -0.19 2.83 -4.76
N SER A 118 -0.50 1.71 -5.41
CA SER A 118 0.36 0.51 -5.41
C SER A 118 0.74 0.07 -3.98
N GLN A 119 2.03 -0.11 -3.67
CA GLN A 119 2.49 -0.40 -2.30
C GLN A 119 2.09 0.66 -1.27
N GLY A 120 1.98 1.93 -1.67
CA GLY A 120 1.59 3.04 -0.80
C GLY A 120 0.21 2.84 -0.17
N ALA A 121 -0.72 2.19 -0.88
CA ALA A 121 -2.03 1.84 -0.32
C ALA A 121 -1.92 0.89 0.89
N MET A 122 -0.97 -0.05 0.85
CA MET A 122 -0.72 -0.96 1.98
C MET A 122 -0.10 -0.23 3.16
N MET A 123 0.80 0.72 2.90
CA MET A 123 1.39 1.56 3.94
C MET A 123 0.34 2.45 4.59
N ALA A 124 -0.53 3.09 3.80
CA ALA A 124 -1.65 3.89 4.29
C ALA A 124 -2.56 3.07 5.22
N ARG A 125 -2.93 1.85 4.78
CA ARG A 125 -3.72 0.91 5.59
C ARG A 125 -2.99 0.51 6.88
N ALA A 126 -1.70 0.20 6.80
CA ALA A 126 -0.90 -0.14 7.99
C ALA A 126 -0.85 1.02 8.99
N VAL A 127 -0.71 2.27 8.52
CA VAL A 127 -0.75 3.46 9.37
C VAL A 127 -2.13 3.60 10.04
N ILE A 128 -3.21 3.44 9.29
CA ILE A 128 -4.59 3.44 9.84
C ILE A 128 -4.69 2.42 10.97
N GLU A 129 -4.31 1.17 10.73
CA GLU A 129 -4.43 0.10 11.72
C GLU A 129 -3.52 0.29 12.93
N GLN A 130 -2.36 0.94 12.77
CA GLN A 130 -1.35 1.09 13.83
C GLN A 130 -1.46 2.39 14.64
N MET A 131 -2.15 3.41 14.15
CA MET A 131 -2.18 4.75 14.76
C MET A 131 -3.48 5.00 15.52
N ASP A 132 -3.51 4.72 16.83
CA ASP A 132 -4.73 4.82 17.65
C ASP A 132 -5.42 6.20 17.63
N ASP A 133 -4.67 7.26 17.38
CA ASP A 133 -5.14 8.63 17.36
C ASP A 133 -5.40 9.17 15.94
N HIS A 134 -5.41 8.29 14.92
CA HIS A 134 -5.68 8.73 13.55
C HIS A 134 -7.07 9.33 13.40
N LYS A 135 -7.16 10.36 12.57
CA LYS A 135 -8.41 11.04 12.18
C LYS A 135 -8.72 10.85 10.69
N VAL A 136 -8.21 9.77 10.09
CA VAL A 136 -8.53 9.40 8.71
C VAL A 136 -10.05 9.23 8.56
N HIS A 137 -10.66 10.06 7.73
CA HIS A 137 -12.07 10.00 7.39
C HIS A 137 -12.31 8.95 6.31
N ALA A 138 -11.60 9.07 5.19
CA ALA A 138 -11.71 8.17 4.05
C ALA A 138 -10.33 7.64 3.64
N PHE A 139 -10.29 6.37 3.25
CA PHE A 139 -9.12 5.73 2.65
C PHE A 139 -9.40 5.41 1.18
N VAL A 140 -8.50 5.83 0.29
CA VAL A 140 -8.58 5.59 -1.16
C VAL A 140 -7.35 4.79 -1.60
N SER A 141 -7.57 3.55 -2.03
CA SER A 141 -6.56 2.63 -2.53
C SER A 141 -6.61 2.55 -4.05
N LEU A 142 -5.58 3.03 -4.73
CA LEU A 142 -5.47 3.05 -6.18
C LEU A 142 -4.52 1.93 -6.65
N ALA A 143 -5.06 0.89 -7.26
CA ALA A 143 -4.29 -0.29 -7.67
C ALA A 143 -3.38 -0.83 -6.56
N GLY A 144 -3.87 -0.79 -5.32
CA GLY A 144 -3.06 -1.14 -4.16
C GLY A 144 -2.96 -2.63 -3.96
N GLY A 145 -1.77 -3.17 -3.64
CA GLY A 145 -1.60 -4.58 -3.26
C GLY A 145 -2.19 -4.93 -1.89
N VAL A 146 -3.35 -4.39 -1.52
CA VAL A 146 -3.91 -4.34 -0.16
C VAL A 146 -4.24 -5.70 0.45
N ASN A 147 -4.43 -6.74 -0.37
CA ASN A 147 -4.49 -8.13 0.09
C ASN A 147 -3.34 -8.99 -0.46
N GLY A 148 -2.21 -8.35 -0.76
CA GLY A 148 -0.98 -8.95 -1.26
C GLY A 148 -0.99 -9.26 -2.76
N ILE A 149 0.17 -9.70 -3.23
CA ILE A 149 0.42 -10.11 -4.61
C ILE A 149 0.80 -11.58 -4.69
N PHE A 150 0.46 -12.22 -5.81
CA PHE A 150 0.96 -13.52 -6.26
C PHE A 150 0.71 -13.65 -7.77
N TYR A 151 1.75 -13.92 -8.56
CA TYR A 151 1.66 -14.04 -10.02
C TYR A 151 1.08 -15.40 -10.44
N GLY A 152 -0.25 -15.53 -10.43
CA GLY A 152 -0.95 -16.79 -10.63
C GLY A 152 -1.25 -17.13 -12.10
N PRO A 153 -2.19 -18.07 -12.34
CA PRO A 153 -2.39 -18.64 -13.67
C PRO A 153 -3.20 -17.78 -14.64
N GLN A 154 -3.88 -16.73 -14.16
CA GLN A 154 -4.74 -15.89 -15.00
C GLN A 154 -4.00 -15.25 -16.17
N GLU A 155 -4.73 -14.95 -17.24
CA GLU A 155 -4.16 -14.27 -18.40
C GLU A 155 -3.68 -12.85 -18.06
N ALA A 156 -4.43 -12.13 -17.23
CA ALA A 156 -4.06 -10.80 -16.74
C ALA A 156 -2.68 -10.80 -16.04
N ASP A 157 -2.37 -11.84 -15.26
CA ASP A 157 -1.10 -11.97 -14.53
C ASP A 157 0.10 -12.16 -15.46
N ARG A 158 -0.12 -12.54 -16.73
CA ARG A 158 0.96 -12.67 -17.73
C ARG A 158 1.56 -11.32 -18.07
N ASN A 159 0.78 -10.24 -18.04
CA ASN A 159 1.29 -8.90 -18.24
C ASN A 159 2.26 -8.51 -17.13
N SER A 160 1.93 -8.83 -15.87
CA SER A 160 2.81 -8.60 -14.73
C SER A 160 4.09 -9.42 -14.78
N ILE A 161 4.02 -10.70 -15.20
CA ILE A 161 5.22 -11.54 -15.38
C ILE A 161 6.13 -10.97 -16.49
N LYS A 162 5.55 -10.50 -17.60
CA LYS A 162 6.33 -9.84 -18.66
C LYS A 162 7.04 -8.59 -18.12
N ASN A 163 6.35 -7.76 -17.34
CA ASN A 163 6.94 -6.55 -16.74
C ASN A 163 8.07 -6.89 -15.76
N LEU A 164 7.93 -7.95 -14.94
CA LEU A 164 9.01 -8.45 -14.10
C LEU A 164 10.26 -8.79 -14.92
N GLY A 165 10.09 -9.50 -16.02
CA GLY A 165 11.20 -9.86 -16.92
C GLY A 165 11.78 -8.69 -17.70
N ALA A 166 11.00 -7.63 -17.94
CA ALA A 166 11.39 -6.43 -18.68
C ALA A 166 12.21 -5.41 -17.86
N GLY A 167 12.58 -5.74 -16.62
CA GLY A 167 13.44 -4.90 -15.77
C GLY A 167 12.83 -4.57 -14.41
N PHE A 168 11.50 -4.59 -14.28
CA PHE A 168 10.85 -4.30 -12.99
C PHE A 168 11.30 -5.26 -11.89
N GLY A 169 11.44 -6.55 -12.22
CA GLY A 169 11.90 -7.55 -11.26
C GLY A 169 13.25 -7.19 -10.64
N ALA A 170 14.20 -6.75 -11.47
CA ALA A 170 15.53 -6.32 -11.02
C ALA A 170 15.51 -5.01 -10.21
N ALA A 171 14.52 -4.14 -10.45
CA ALA A 171 14.34 -2.90 -9.70
C ALA A 171 13.82 -3.14 -8.26
N VAL A 172 12.96 -4.14 -8.05
CA VAL A 172 12.38 -4.43 -6.73
C VAL A 172 13.15 -5.47 -5.93
N LEU A 173 13.87 -6.37 -6.60
CA LEU A 173 14.72 -7.37 -5.98
C LEU A 173 15.93 -7.62 -6.89
N PRO A 174 17.15 -7.24 -6.47
CA PRO A 174 18.35 -7.40 -7.28
C PRO A 174 18.47 -8.80 -7.88
N GLN A 175 18.87 -8.89 -9.15
CA GLN A 175 18.92 -10.14 -9.90
C GLN A 175 19.81 -11.20 -9.23
N GLN A 176 20.84 -10.80 -8.48
CA GLN A 176 21.70 -11.71 -7.72
C GLN A 176 20.97 -12.38 -6.55
N LEU A 177 19.89 -11.78 -6.06
CA LEU A 177 19.05 -12.31 -4.99
C LEU A 177 17.89 -13.14 -5.52
N PHE A 178 17.32 -12.77 -6.67
CA PHE A 178 16.34 -13.54 -7.42
C PHE A 178 16.28 -13.08 -8.88
N ASP A 179 16.49 -14.00 -9.83
CA ASP A 179 16.42 -13.69 -11.25
C ASP A 179 15.04 -14.03 -11.82
N PHE A 180 14.27 -13.01 -12.19
CA PHE A 180 12.96 -13.18 -12.81
C PHE A 180 13.00 -13.57 -14.29
N THR A 181 14.16 -13.53 -14.95
CA THR A 181 14.29 -13.73 -16.41
C THR A 181 14.71 -15.15 -16.79
N GLY A 182 15.31 -15.90 -15.85
CA GLY A 182 15.96 -17.20 -16.11
C GLY A 182 15.03 -18.42 -16.26
N TYR A 183 13.73 -18.24 -16.50
CA TYR A 183 12.75 -19.32 -16.56
C TYR A 183 12.27 -19.59 -17.99
N THR A 184 12.00 -20.87 -18.32
CA THR A 184 11.32 -21.23 -19.58
C THR A 184 9.84 -20.83 -19.53
N PRO A 185 9.14 -20.73 -20.68
CA PRO A 185 7.70 -20.45 -20.71
C PRO A 185 6.86 -21.36 -19.80
N GLU A 186 7.20 -22.64 -19.71
CA GLU A 186 6.53 -23.62 -18.84
C GLU A 186 6.86 -23.36 -17.36
N ALA A 187 8.09 -22.95 -17.06
CA ALA A 187 8.52 -22.70 -15.69
C ALA A 187 7.92 -21.40 -15.09
N TYR A 188 7.43 -20.46 -15.92
CA TYR A 188 6.60 -19.34 -15.47
C TYR A 188 5.18 -19.74 -15.03
N ARG A 189 4.83 -21.02 -15.15
CA ARG A 189 3.52 -21.58 -14.77
C ARG A 189 3.62 -22.48 -13.53
N GLY A 190 4.27 -21.98 -12.48
CA GLY A 190 4.32 -22.61 -11.16
C GLY A 190 5.71 -22.62 -10.53
N LYS A 191 6.75 -22.99 -11.30
CA LYS A 191 8.11 -23.13 -10.77
C LYS A 191 8.68 -21.79 -10.32
N MET A 192 8.62 -20.75 -11.15
CA MET A 192 9.10 -19.40 -10.81
C MET A 192 8.41 -18.89 -9.54
N GLN A 193 7.10 -19.09 -9.43
CA GLN A 193 6.31 -18.68 -8.28
C GLN A 193 6.70 -19.44 -7.02
N ALA A 194 6.90 -20.75 -7.10
CA ALA A 194 7.34 -21.55 -5.96
C ALA A 194 8.76 -21.16 -5.50
N ASP A 195 9.67 -20.90 -6.44
CA ASP A 195 11.02 -20.42 -6.15
C ASP A 195 10.99 -19.01 -5.54
N PHE A 196 10.15 -18.10 -6.04
CA PHE A 196 10.00 -16.75 -5.50
C PHE A 196 9.39 -16.76 -4.10
N VAL A 197 8.35 -17.59 -3.89
CA VAL A 197 7.75 -17.81 -2.58
C VAL A 197 8.78 -18.35 -1.60
N ARG A 198 9.57 -19.37 -1.99
CA ARG A 198 10.64 -19.93 -1.15
C ARG A 198 11.70 -18.87 -0.83
N ARG A 199 12.09 -18.04 -1.80
CA ARG A 199 13.08 -16.98 -1.58
C ARG A 199 12.58 -15.89 -0.64
N SER A 200 11.30 -15.53 -0.76
CA SER A 200 10.64 -14.49 0.03
C SER A 200 10.43 -14.85 1.51
N MET A 201 10.82 -16.06 1.92
CA MET A 201 10.80 -16.50 3.32
C MET A 201 12.08 -16.19 4.08
N ASP A 202 13.12 -15.74 3.38
CA ASP A 202 14.36 -15.32 4.01
C ASP A 202 14.09 -14.05 4.84
N PRO A 203 14.22 -14.09 6.17
CA PRO A 203 13.95 -12.94 7.02
C PRO A 203 14.88 -11.75 6.72
N LYS A 204 16.09 -12.00 6.18
CA LYS A 204 16.99 -10.92 5.76
C LYS A 204 16.46 -10.20 4.53
N LEU A 205 15.84 -10.94 3.60
CA LEU A 205 15.20 -10.32 2.44
C LEU A 205 13.94 -9.56 2.83
N GLN A 206 13.12 -10.09 3.73
CA GLN A 206 11.95 -9.37 4.25
C GLN A 206 12.30 -8.08 4.98
N ALA A 207 13.42 -8.07 5.71
CA ALA A 207 13.90 -6.85 6.35
C ALA A 207 14.42 -5.80 5.37
N ALA A 208 14.93 -6.21 4.21
CA ALA A 208 15.61 -5.33 3.26
C ALA A 208 14.76 -4.94 2.04
N TYR A 209 13.84 -5.79 1.60
CA TYR A 209 13.11 -5.64 0.33
C TYR A 209 11.61 -5.82 0.54
N SER A 210 10.87 -4.72 0.45
CA SER A 210 9.44 -4.67 0.74
C SER A 210 8.60 -5.57 -0.18
N ILE A 211 9.03 -5.83 -1.42
CA ILE A 211 8.31 -6.74 -2.36
C ILE A 211 8.07 -8.14 -1.77
N THR A 212 8.98 -8.64 -0.93
CA THR A 212 8.83 -9.95 -0.29
C THR A 212 7.76 -9.94 0.81
N ASN A 213 7.51 -8.78 1.42
CA ASN A 213 6.44 -8.57 2.39
C ASN A 213 5.07 -8.39 1.73
N LEU A 214 5.03 -8.04 0.44
CA LEU A 214 3.81 -7.93 -0.37
C LEU A 214 3.27 -9.30 -0.81
N LEU A 215 4.14 -10.30 -0.88
CA LEU A 215 3.78 -11.62 -1.40
C LEU A 215 2.79 -12.33 -0.47
N ARG A 216 1.59 -12.64 -1.00
CA ARG A 216 0.61 -13.53 -0.37
C ARG A 216 0.75 -14.92 -0.96
N SER A 217 1.59 -15.74 -0.34
CA SER A 217 1.80 -17.10 -0.82
C SER A 217 0.53 -17.95 -0.66
N PRO A 218 0.14 -18.73 -1.69
CA PRO A 218 -0.89 -19.76 -1.57
C PRO A 218 -0.58 -20.86 -0.55
N VAL A 219 0.67 -20.99 -0.09
CA VAL A 219 1.05 -21.95 0.97
C VAL A 219 0.85 -21.28 2.34
N ARG A 220 -0.41 -21.21 2.79
CA ARG A 220 -0.87 -20.38 3.92
C ARG A 220 -0.02 -20.53 5.19
N ASP A 221 0.19 -21.75 5.66
CA ASP A 221 0.89 -22.00 6.93
C ASP A 221 2.32 -21.45 6.91
N VAL A 222 2.97 -21.49 5.75
CA VAL A 222 4.32 -20.98 5.61
C VAL A 222 4.30 -19.45 5.51
N TRP A 223 3.32 -18.89 4.79
CA TRP A 223 3.10 -17.45 4.74
C TRP A 223 2.87 -16.84 6.13
N LEU A 224 1.97 -17.42 6.92
CA LEU A 224 1.66 -16.95 8.28
C LEU A 224 2.86 -17.03 9.24
N LYS A 225 3.79 -17.96 9.01
CA LYS A 225 4.99 -18.15 9.85
C LYS A 225 6.15 -17.25 9.47
N THR A 226 6.24 -16.86 8.19
CA THR A 226 7.43 -16.17 7.67
C THR A 226 7.17 -14.71 7.38
N ASN A 227 6.04 -14.33 6.76
CA ASN A 227 5.75 -12.93 6.43
C ASN A 227 5.25 -12.17 7.67
N GLN A 228 5.99 -11.14 8.09
CA GLN A 228 5.67 -10.37 9.30
C GLN A 228 4.73 -9.20 9.06
N PHE A 229 4.54 -8.78 7.80
CA PHE A 229 3.80 -7.57 7.47
C PHE A 229 2.37 -7.86 7.04
N LEU A 230 2.19 -8.64 5.96
CA LEU A 230 0.85 -8.83 5.38
C LEU A 230 -0.11 -9.59 6.31
N PRO A 231 0.30 -10.68 6.99
CA PRO A 231 -0.54 -11.32 8.02
C PRO A 231 -0.92 -10.39 9.18
N MET A 232 -0.06 -9.42 9.52
CA MET A 232 -0.31 -8.46 10.59
C MET A 232 -1.39 -7.46 10.18
N ILE A 233 -1.29 -6.85 8.99
CA ILE A 233 -2.32 -5.89 8.53
C ILE A 233 -3.64 -6.58 8.21
N ASN A 234 -3.60 -7.81 7.70
CA ASN A 234 -4.80 -8.64 7.55
C ASN A 234 -5.31 -9.22 8.87
N ASN A 235 -4.61 -8.97 9.96
CA ASN A 235 -4.95 -9.40 11.32
C ASN A 235 -5.21 -10.92 11.42
N VAL A 236 -4.55 -11.70 10.57
CA VAL A 236 -4.58 -13.17 10.52
C VAL A 236 -3.31 -13.79 11.12
N ASN A 237 -2.37 -12.96 11.58
CA ASN A 237 -1.19 -13.41 12.30
C ASN A 237 -1.59 -14.32 13.49
N THR A 238 -0.77 -15.34 13.72
CA THR A 238 -0.99 -16.32 14.79
C THR A 238 -0.58 -15.74 16.14
N CYS A 239 -1.42 -15.97 17.15
CA CYS A 239 -1.13 -15.62 18.54
C CYS A 239 -1.20 -16.90 19.37
N ALA A 240 -0.25 -17.10 20.28
CA ALA A 240 -0.42 -18.13 21.31
C ALA A 240 -1.65 -17.79 22.17
N TRP A 241 -2.36 -18.80 22.69
CA TRP A 241 -3.58 -18.56 23.47
C TRP A 241 -3.32 -17.70 24.73
N PHE A 242 -2.12 -17.79 25.29
CA PHE A 242 -1.67 -17.02 26.46
C PHE A 242 -1.01 -15.68 26.11
N ASP A 243 -0.83 -15.35 24.82
CA ASP A 243 -0.25 -14.08 24.40
C ASP A 243 -1.31 -12.99 24.35
N PHE A 244 -1.68 -12.51 25.54
CA PHE A 244 -2.68 -11.46 25.70
C PHE A 244 -2.32 -10.18 24.94
N HIS A 245 -1.02 -9.85 24.83
CA HIS A 245 -0.58 -8.68 24.08
C HIS A 245 -0.91 -8.82 22.59
N CYS A 246 -0.57 -9.96 21.98
CA CYS A 246 -0.90 -10.23 20.58
C CYS A 246 -2.42 -10.14 20.33
N HIS A 247 -3.25 -10.74 21.19
CA HIS A 247 -4.72 -10.66 21.05
C HIS A 247 -5.25 -9.23 21.21
N LEU A 248 -4.75 -8.46 22.18
CA LEU A 248 -5.13 -7.06 22.35
C LEU A 248 -4.73 -6.19 21.16
N GLU A 249 -3.55 -6.43 20.59
CA GLU A 249 -3.08 -5.75 19.39
C GLU A 249 -3.97 -6.05 18.16
N LYS A 250 -4.48 -7.28 18.05
CA LYS A 250 -5.45 -7.62 17.00
C LYS A 250 -6.75 -6.84 17.18
N ILE A 251 -7.26 -6.74 18.41
CA ILE A 251 -8.47 -5.96 18.71
C ILE A 251 -8.22 -4.46 18.43
N ARG A 252 -7.05 -3.94 18.82
CA ARG A 252 -6.65 -2.55 18.59
C ARG A 252 -6.63 -2.19 17.11
N ARG A 253 -5.97 -3.01 16.27
CA ARG A 253 -5.95 -2.79 14.80
C ARG A 253 -7.34 -2.79 14.19
N LYS A 254 -8.20 -3.74 14.59
CA LYS A 254 -9.60 -3.78 14.15
C LYS A 254 -10.36 -2.50 14.54
N ASN A 255 -10.23 -2.06 15.79
CA ASN A 255 -10.88 -0.84 16.27
C ASN A 255 -10.37 0.41 15.53
N ASN A 256 -9.08 0.45 15.19
CA ASN A 256 -8.50 1.54 14.42
C ASN A 256 -9.05 1.56 12.99
N PHE A 257 -8.99 0.44 12.27
CA PHE A 257 -9.57 0.35 10.92
C PHE A 257 -11.04 0.79 10.88
N LEU A 258 -11.83 0.41 11.91
CA LEU A 258 -13.25 0.78 12.02
C LEU A 258 -13.51 2.26 12.37
N LYS A 259 -12.50 3.09 12.60
CA LYS A 259 -12.65 4.55 12.67
C LYS A 259 -12.89 5.19 11.31
N LEU A 260 -12.45 4.54 10.23
CA LEU A 260 -12.71 4.99 8.86
C LEU A 260 -14.22 5.14 8.63
N LYS A 261 -14.66 6.24 8.03
CA LYS A 261 -16.02 6.33 7.52
C LYS A 261 -16.17 5.52 6.25
N GLU A 262 -15.18 5.62 5.37
CA GLU A 262 -15.24 5.02 4.04
C GLU A 262 -13.87 4.46 3.63
N ALA A 263 -13.88 3.36 2.90
CA ALA A 263 -12.71 2.79 2.23
C ALA A 263 -13.07 2.47 0.77
N HIS A 264 -12.35 3.10 -0.16
CA HIS A 264 -12.55 2.99 -1.60
C HIS A 264 -11.37 2.25 -2.23
N TYR A 265 -11.65 1.17 -2.94
CA TYR A 265 -10.64 0.31 -3.56
C TYR A 265 -10.82 0.30 -5.07
N PHE A 266 -9.79 0.69 -5.80
CA PHE A 266 -9.78 0.78 -7.25
C PHE A 266 -8.82 -0.23 -7.86
N ALA A 267 -9.26 -0.92 -8.91
CA ALA A 267 -8.45 -1.90 -9.61
C ALA A 267 -8.82 -1.96 -11.10
N SER A 268 -7.96 -2.59 -11.89
CA SER A 268 -8.16 -2.81 -13.31
C SER A 268 -7.69 -4.21 -13.70
N PRO A 269 -8.47 -4.97 -14.50
CA PRO A 269 -7.98 -6.21 -15.11
C PRO A 269 -6.73 -6.00 -15.96
N ASP A 270 -6.56 -4.78 -16.48
CA ASP A 270 -5.45 -4.36 -17.33
C ASP A 270 -4.34 -3.66 -16.53
N ASP A 271 -4.29 -3.82 -15.19
CA ASP A 271 -3.28 -3.18 -14.34
C ASP A 271 -1.85 -3.54 -14.78
N GLY A 272 -1.58 -4.83 -15.01
CA GLY A 272 -0.31 -5.28 -15.54
C GLY A 272 0.88 -5.21 -14.57
N VAL A 273 0.71 -4.84 -13.30
CA VAL A 273 1.78 -4.86 -12.29
C VAL A 273 1.35 -5.66 -11.06
N VAL A 274 0.22 -5.30 -10.46
CA VAL A 274 -0.38 -6.01 -9.33
C VAL A 274 -1.12 -7.25 -9.84
N SER A 275 -0.68 -8.41 -9.39
CA SER A 275 -1.30 -9.70 -9.68
C SER A 275 -1.59 -10.46 -8.39
N PRO A 276 -2.75 -11.10 -8.24
CA PRO A 276 -3.93 -10.90 -9.09
C PRO A 276 -4.42 -9.46 -8.93
N TRP A 277 -4.95 -8.84 -9.99
CA TRP A 277 -5.50 -7.47 -9.89
C TRP A 277 -6.68 -7.39 -8.91
N GLN A 278 -7.40 -8.50 -8.71
CA GLN A 278 -8.44 -8.65 -7.70
C GLN A 278 -7.90 -8.51 -6.27
N GLY A 279 -6.59 -8.66 -6.04
CA GLY A 279 -5.92 -8.34 -4.79
C GLY A 279 -6.11 -6.87 -4.37
N SER A 280 -6.22 -5.98 -5.35
CA SER A 280 -6.57 -4.57 -5.13
C SER A 280 -8.02 -4.36 -4.73
N LEU A 281 -8.89 -5.35 -4.98
CA LEU A 281 -10.28 -5.40 -4.52
C LEU A 281 -10.47 -6.40 -3.37
N LEU A 282 -9.39 -6.67 -2.62
CA LEU A 282 -9.34 -7.51 -1.43
C LEU A 282 -9.55 -9.01 -1.66
N GLY A 283 -9.51 -9.48 -2.91
CA GLY A 283 -9.43 -10.91 -3.23
C GLY A 283 -8.00 -11.46 -3.08
N HIS A 284 -7.82 -12.78 -3.30
CA HIS A 284 -6.50 -13.40 -3.44
C HIS A 284 -6.61 -14.77 -4.10
N TYR A 285 -5.51 -15.41 -4.49
CA TYR A 285 -5.55 -16.79 -4.99
C TYR A 285 -5.85 -17.82 -3.88
N SER A 286 -6.53 -18.91 -4.24
CA SER A 286 -6.81 -20.06 -3.39
C SER A 286 -5.53 -20.67 -2.81
N GLU A 287 -5.67 -21.40 -1.71
CA GLU A 287 -4.54 -21.96 -0.97
C GLU A 287 -4.18 -23.38 -1.43
N VAL A 288 -2.94 -23.80 -1.18
CA VAL A 288 -2.41 -25.15 -1.40
C VAL A 288 -1.60 -25.59 -0.18
N ASN A 289 -1.40 -26.90 0.01
CA ASN A 289 -0.83 -27.41 1.25
C ASN A 289 0.71 -27.41 1.29
N SER A 290 1.37 -27.30 0.14
CA SER A 290 2.84 -27.33 0.06
C SER A 290 3.38 -26.65 -1.21
N PHE A 291 4.69 -26.40 -1.25
CA PHE A 291 5.35 -25.92 -2.47
C PHE A 291 5.25 -26.90 -3.65
N GLY A 292 5.30 -28.21 -3.37
CA GLY A 292 5.13 -29.21 -4.43
C GLY A 292 3.72 -29.15 -5.04
N GLU A 293 2.71 -28.87 -4.21
CA GLU A 293 1.36 -28.58 -4.70
C GLU A 293 1.28 -27.24 -5.42
N LEU A 294 1.99 -26.20 -4.96
CA LEU A 294 2.03 -24.92 -5.65
C LEU A 294 2.51 -25.06 -7.10
N GLU A 295 3.54 -25.87 -7.34
CA GLU A 295 4.03 -26.15 -8.70
C GLU A 295 3.06 -27.05 -9.48
N SER A 296 2.67 -28.19 -8.91
CA SER A 296 1.87 -29.20 -9.63
C SER A 296 0.40 -28.82 -9.84
N LYS A 297 -0.15 -27.94 -8.98
CA LYS A 297 -1.54 -27.48 -9.01
C LYS A 297 -1.66 -25.99 -9.37
N PHE A 298 -0.59 -25.36 -9.87
CA PHE A 298 -0.57 -23.93 -10.21
C PHE A 298 -1.76 -23.50 -11.07
N GLU A 299 -2.08 -24.29 -12.10
CA GLU A 299 -3.19 -24.02 -13.03
C GLU A 299 -4.58 -24.13 -12.41
N SER A 300 -4.69 -24.80 -11.26
CA SER A 300 -5.96 -24.94 -10.53
C SER A 300 -6.22 -23.80 -9.56
N LEU A 301 -5.26 -22.88 -9.37
CA LEU A 301 -5.45 -21.73 -8.49
C LEU A 301 -6.55 -20.82 -9.02
N THR A 302 -7.57 -20.59 -8.20
CA THR A 302 -8.69 -19.69 -8.51
C THR A 302 -8.63 -18.46 -7.61
N VAL A 303 -9.19 -17.35 -8.06
CA VAL A 303 -9.35 -16.17 -7.18
C VAL A 303 -10.49 -16.43 -6.20
N VAL A 304 -10.18 -16.23 -4.91
CA VAL A 304 -11.11 -16.16 -3.80
C VAL A 304 -11.59 -14.72 -3.70
N GLU A 305 -12.89 -14.53 -3.90
CA GLU A 305 -13.55 -13.23 -3.78
C GLU A 305 -13.66 -12.80 -2.31
N ILE A 306 -13.78 -11.49 -2.09
CA ILE A 306 -13.75 -10.86 -0.75
C ILE A 306 -14.62 -11.57 0.30
N HIS A 307 -15.89 -11.87 -0.01
CA HIS A 307 -16.84 -12.48 0.93
C HIS A 307 -16.43 -13.89 1.35
N ASP A 308 -15.58 -14.53 0.55
CA ASP A 308 -15.08 -15.88 0.81
C ASP A 308 -13.75 -15.93 1.54
N THR A 309 -13.07 -14.78 1.69
CA THR A 309 -11.82 -14.67 2.44
C THR A 309 -12.02 -14.86 3.95
N ILE A 310 -10.97 -15.31 4.62
CA ILE A 310 -10.96 -15.42 6.09
C ILE A 310 -11.10 -14.04 6.73
N GLU A 311 -10.45 -13.03 6.14
CA GLU A 311 -10.49 -11.64 6.56
C GLU A 311 -11.93 -11.11 6.68
N TYR A 312 -12.79 -11.45 5.73
CA TYR A 312 -14.21 -11.08 5.75
C TYR A 312 -15.05 -12.01 6.63
N LYS A 313 -14.89 -13.32 6.50
CA LYS A 313 -15.69 -14.33 7.24
C LYS A 313 -15.48 -14.25 8.75
N GLU A 314 -14.26 -14.00 9.18
CA GLU A 314 -13.91 -13.84 10.61
C GLU A 314 -13.89 -12.37 11.04
N ASP A 315 -14.09 -11.44 10.10
CA ASP A 315 -14.07 -10.00 10.31
C ASP A 315 -12.81 -9.55 11.06
N THR A 316 -11.65 -10.05 10.59
CA THR A 316 -10.40 -10.08 11.37
C THR A 316 -9.93 -8.67 11.73
N TYR A 317 -10.04 -7.71 10.82
CA TYR A 317 -9.72 -6.29 11.03
C TYR A 317 -10.94 -5.37 10.87
N GLY A 318 -12.17 -5.90 10.85
CA GLY A 318 -13.38 -5.09 10.72
C GLY A 318 -13.84 -4.85 9.28
N LEU A 319 -13.33 -5.62 8.31
CA LEU A 319 -13.70 -5.49 6.91
C LEU A 319 -15.20 -5.72 6.67
N ARG A 320 -15.76 -6.81 7.20
CA ARG A 320 -17.18 -7.12 7.07
C ARG A 320 -18.00 -6.08 7.82
N THR A 321 -17.57 -5.70 9.02
CA THR A 321 -18.26 -4.65 9.79
C THR A 321 -18.30 -3.31 9.04
N LEU A 322 -17.22 -2.93 8.34
CA LEU A 322 -17.19 -1.72 7.51
C LEU A 322 -18.13 -1.84 6.30
N ASP A 323 -18.16 -3.01 5.67
CA ASP A 323 -19.03 -3.29 4.52
C ASP A 323 -20.52 -3.28 4.87
N GLU A 324 -20.91 -4.00 5.93
CA GLU A 324 -22.30 -4.10 6.39
C GLU A 324 -22.89 -2.74 6.80
N ARG A 325 -22.05 -1.80 7.26
CA ARG A 325 -22.48 -0.41 7.56
C ARG A 325 -22.42 0.53 6.36
N GLY A 326 -22.12 0.03 5.17
CA GLY A 326 -22.09 0.79 3.91
C GLY A 326 -20.83 1.65 3.71
N GLY A 327 -19.74 1.36 4.41
CA GLY A 327 -18.48 2.12 4.33
C GLY A 327 -17.42 1.49 3.41
N LEU A 328 -17.69 0.37 2.75
CA LEU A 328 -16.74 -0.29 1.85
C LEU A 328 -17.19 -0.14 0.39
N PHE A 329 -16.29 0.34 -0.46
CA PHE A 329 -16.56 0.54 -1.89
C PHE A 329 -15.45 -0.06 -2.75
N ARG A 330 -15.84 -0.78 -3.81
CA ARG A 330 -14.92 -1.46 -4.74
C ARG A 330 -15.26 -1.07 -6.17
N TYR A 331 -14.26 -0.65 -6.93
CA TYR A 331 -14.39 -0.12 -8.28
C TYR A 331 -13.46 -0.84 -9.24
N THR A 332 -14.06 -1.46 -10.26
CA THR A 332 -13.31 -2.05 -11.39
C THR A 332 -13.33 -1.08 -12.56
N ALA A 333 -12.15 -0.60 -12.97
CA ALA A 333 -11.97 0.28 -14.10
C ALA A 333 -11.26 -0.46 -15.24
N PRO A 334 -11.98 -0.95 -16.28
CA PRO A 334 -11.37 -1.69 -17.37
C PRO A 334 -10.49 -0.79 -18.25
N GLY A 335 -9.43 -1.35 -18.82
CA GLY A 335 -8.53 -0.67 -19.74
C GLY A 335 -7.58 0.34 -19.09
N VAL A 336 -7.38 0.24 -17.76
CA VAL A 336 -6.54 1.17 -16.99
C VAL A 336 -5.23 0.48 -16.57
N PRO A 337 -4.09 0.82 -17.18
CA PRO A 337 -2.77 0.36 -16.73
C PRO A 337 -2.44 0.84 -15.31
N HIS A 338 -1.56 0.12 -14.61
CA HIS A 338 -1.14 0.43 -13.23
C HIS A 338 -0.70 1.89 -13.03
N CYS A 339 0.02 2.41 -14.02
CA CYS A 339 0.60 3.74 -14.01
C CYS A 339 -0.44 4.83 -14.34
N CYS A 340 -1.53 4.47 -15.04
CA CYS A 340 -2.56 5.44 -15.43
C CYS A 340 -3.32 6.06 -14.24
N TRP A 341 -3.29 5.39 -13.08
CA TRP A 341 -3.84 5.93 -11.83
C TRP A 341 -3.14 7.19 -11.34
N MET A 342 -1.96 7.51 -11.89
CA MET A 342 -1.09 8.61 -11.45
C MET A 342 -0.75 9.60 -12.58
N TYR A 343 -0.64 9.13 -13.82
CA TYR A 343 -0.20 9.93 -14.98
C TYR A 343 -0.72 9.32 -16.28
N ASP A 344 -0.58 10.02 -17.40
CA ASP A 344 -0.93 9.45 -18.70
C ASP A 344 -0.01 8.26 -19.02
N PHE A 345 -0.56 7.15 -19.50
CA PHE A 345 0.21 5.92 -19.73
C PHE A 345 -0.29 5.14 -20.96
N PRO A 346 0.61 4.53 -21.77
CA PRO A 346 0.20 3.69 -22.90
C PRO A 346 -0.70 2.52 -22.50
N LYS A 347 -1.76 2.26 -23.27
CA LYS A 347 -2.63 1.09 -23.05
C LYS A 347 -1.91 -0.20 -23.48
N PHE A 348 -2.19 -1.31 -22.78
CA PHE A 348 -1.55 -2.60 -23.06
C PHE A 348 -2.06 -3.30 -24.33
N HIS A 349 -3.37 -3.23 -24.60
CA HIS A 349 -4.03 -4.08 -25.60
C HIS A 349 -4.61 -3.33 -26.80
N THR A 350 -4.56 -2.01 -26.77
CA THR A 350 -5.11 -1.14 -27.82
C THR A 350 -4.17 0.05 -28.02
N ASP A 351 -4.13 0.59 -29.23
CA ASP A 351 -3.40 1.83 -29.49
C ASP A 351 -3.96 3.00 -28.65
N GLY A 352 -3.06 3.92 -28.29
CA GLY A 352 -3.39 5.16 -27.60
C GLY A 352 -3.01 5.18 -26.12
N LEU A 353 -3.32 6.31 -25.48
CA LEU A 353 -3.02 6.59 -24.09
C LEU A 353 -4.25 6.37 -23.21
N CYS A 354 -4.01 5.86 -22.01
CA CYS A 354 -4.90 6.06 -20.88
C CYS A 354 -4.53 7.42 -20.27
N GLU A 355 -5.49 8.34 -20.22
CA GLU A 355 -5.29 9.70 -19.74
C GLU A 355 -5.72 9.81 -18.27
N PHE A 356 -4.87 10.42 -17.45
CA PHE A 356 -5.08 10.56 -16.02
C PHE A 356 -6.31 11.41 -15.69
N HIS A 357 -6.47 12.59 -16.32
CA HIS A 357 -7.54 13.52 -15.95
C HIS A 357 -8.95 12.92 -16.17
N PRO A 358 -9.26 12.35 -17.35
CA PRO A 358 -10.55 11.67 -17.55
C PRO A 358 -10.76 10.50 -16.59
N LEU A 359 -9.70 9.75 -16.25
CA LEU A 359 -9.77 8.66 -15.29
C LEU A 359 -10.09 9.18 -13.88
N PHE A 360 -9.36 10.20 -13.44
CA PHE A 360 -9.52 10.85 -12.14
C PHE A 360 -10.95 11.39 -11.97
N ASP A 361 -11.44 12.18 -12.91
CA ASP A 361 -12.79 12.76 -12.86
C ASP A 361 -13.89 11.69 -12.80
N LYS A 362 -13.69 10.61 -13.57
CA LYS A 362 -14.67 9.52 -13.68
C LYS A 362 -14.75 8.69 -12.40
N TYR A 363 -13.61 8.32 -11.83
CA TYR A 363 -13.53 7.30 -10.77
C TYR A 363 -13.15 7.86 -9.41
N VAL A 364 -12.12 8.71 -9.34
CA VAL A 364 -11.49 9.09 -8.07
C VAL A 364 -12.08 10.38 -7.51
N TYR A 365 -12.34 11.37 -8.35
CA TYR A 365 -12.80 12.69 -7.92
C TYR A 365 -14.05 12.59 -7.05
N LYS A 366 -15.07 11.88 -7.52
CA LYS A 366 -16.35 11.75 -6.81
C LYS A 366 -16.24 11.13 -5.42
N VAL A 367 -15.21 10.33 -5.16
CA VAL A 367 -15.00 9.73 -3.83
C VAL A 367 -14.18 10.62 -2.90
N LEU A 368 -13.77 11.80 -3.34
CA LEU A 368 -13.07 12.79 -2.52
C LEU A 368 -13.99 13.94 -2.06
N TRP A 369 -15.25 13.94 -2.51
CA TRP A 369 -16.25 14.97 -2.26
C TRP A 369 -17.30 14.55 -1.23
#